data_AF-A0A3M1JQQ9-F1
#
_entry.id   AF-A0A3M1JQQ9-F1
#
_cell.length_a   1.000
_cell.length_b   1.000
_cell.length_c   1.000
_cell.angle_alpha   90.00
_cell.angle_beta   90.00
_cell.angle_gamma   90.00
#
_symmetry.space_group_name_H-M   'P 1'
#
loop_
_entity.id
_entity.type
_entity.pdbx_description
1 polymer ?
#
loop_
_entity_poly.entity_id
_entity_poly.type
_entity_poly.pdbx_seq_one_letter_code
_entity_poly.pdbx_strand_id
1 'polypeptide(L)'
;MAAQAQEKKGSQGPSDRTVDFLKTFVEGFLLPKEIPLKDGSVIKIDLSNAEQLKKFQIPREDMRRVIRIAYNGANAEICDREDLQRTAYKWMKDQELAKKKWSNEQLFFISRLYIATVMWQTGKAQVTVEEEDGKPVNAAGGSTAINAEPPVCTDSKRASVEKFEAFLKAQIKKKS
;
A
#
# COMPACT_ATOMS: atom_id res chain seq x y z
N MET A 1 -38.43 -19.84 -18.69
CA MET A 1 -36.95 -19.76 -18.79
C MET A 1 -36.49 -18.63 -17.88
N ALA A 2 -35.86 -18.98 -16.75
CA ALA A 2 -35.45 -18.01 -15.75
C ALA A 2 -34.18 -17.29 -16.22
N ALA A 3 -34.31 -16.01 -16.56
CA ALA A 3 -33.18 -15.12 -16.73
C ALA A 3 -32.74 -14.66 -15.33
N GLN A 4 -31.77 -15.36 -14.74
CA GLN A 4 -31.05 -14.90 -13.58
C GLN A 4 -30.12 -13.76 -14.02
N ALA A 5 -30.63 -12.54 -14.01
CA ALA A 5 -29.81 -11.34 -14.07
C ALA A 5 -29.04 -11.24 -12.75
N GLN A 6 -27.75 -11.53 -12.84
CA GLN A 6 -26.82 -11.52 -11.73
C GLN A 6 -26.86 -10.17 -11.00
N GLU A 7 -27.20 -10.22 -9.70
CA GLU A 7 -26.93 -9.17 -8.73
C GLU A 7 -25.44 -8.80 -8.80
N LYS A 8 -25.13 -7.64 -9.37
CA LYS A 8 -23.82 -6.99 -9.16
C LYS A 8 -23.75 -6.52 -7.71
N LYS A 9 -23.40 -7.44 -6.80
CA LYS A 9 -22.95 -7.10 -5.44
C LYS A 9 -21.72 -6.21 -5.56
N GLY A 10 -21.89 -4.94 -5.14
CA GLY A 10 -20.81 -3.98 -5.05
C GLY A 10 -19.65 -4.52 -4.23
N SER A 11 -18.48 -4.61 -4.87
CA SER A 11 -17.20 -4.60 -4.17
C SER A 11 -16.54 -3.27 -4.51
N GLN A 12 -16.84 -2.22 -3.75
CA GLN A 12 -16.14 -0.93 -3.86
C GLN A 12 -14.66 -1.17 -3.52
N GLY A 13 -13.84 -1.32 -4.56
CA GLY A 13 -12.39 -1.31 -4.55
C GLY A 13 -11.88 -0.23 -5.50
N PRO A 14 -10.58 0.08 -5.48
CA PRO A 14 -9.99 1.00 -6.44
C PRO A 14 -10.30 0.53 -7.87
N SER A 15 -10.58 1.49 -8.77
CA SER A 15 -10.79 1.21 -10.20
C SER A 15 -9.53 0.59 -10.83
N ASP A 16 -9.66 -0.09 -11.96
CA ASP A 16 -8.49 -0.64 -12.67
C ASP A 16 -7.44 0.41 -13.00
N ARG A 17 -7.88 1.58 -13.45
CA ARG A 17 -6.98 2.71 -13.72
C ARG A 17 -6.21 3.13 -12.47
N THR A 18 -6.85 3.13 -11.31
CA THR A 18 -6.20 3.46 -10.04
C THR A 18 -5.15 2.41 -9.66
N VAL A 19 -5.48 1.12 -9.83
CA VAL A 19 -4.54 0.02 -9.57
C VAL A 19 -3.33 0.13 -10.50
N ASP A 20 -3.55 0.37 -11.79
CA ASP A 20 -2.49 0.47 -12.80
C ASP A 20 -1.61 1.71 -12.57
N PHE A 21 -2.22 2.84 -12.18
CA PHE A 21 -1.49 4.05 -11.82
C PHE A 21 -0.56 3.80 -10.63
N LEU A 22 -1.08 3.24 -9.54
CA LEU A 22 -0.28 2.98 -8.34
C LEU A 22 0.81 1.94 -8.59
N LYS A 23 0.52 0.90 -9.37
CA LYS A 23 1.54 -0.07 -9.83
C LYS A 23 2.66 0.65 -10.59
N THR A 24 2.29 1.44 -11.60
CA THR A 24 3.27 2.18 -12.42
C THR A 24 4.08 3.16 -11.59
N PHE A 25 3.46 3.82 -10.62
CA PHE A 25 4.13 4.72 -9.70
C PHE A 25 5.17 3.98 -8.84
N VAL A 26 4.81 2.82 -8.29
CA VAL A 26 5.76 1.98 -7.55
C VAL A 26 6.92 1.56 -8.43
N GLU A 27 6.63 1.05 -9.63
CA GLU A 27 7.64 0.56 -10.57
C GLU A 27 8.57 1.67 -11.06
N GLY A 28 8.08 2.90 -11.22
CA GLY A 28 8.89 4.02 -11.70
C GLY A 28 9.70 4.73 -10.61
N PHE A 29 9.15 4.81 -9.38
CA PHE A 29 9.66 5.73 -8.36
C PHE A 29 10.03 5.10 -7.03
N LEU A 30 9.46 3.95 -6.67
CA LEU A 30 9.64 3.35 -5.33
C LEU A 30 10.37 2.01 -5.34
N LEU A 31 10.52 1.37 -6.51
CA LEU A 31 11.42 0.23 -6.64
C LEU A 31 12.88 0.73 -6.70
N PRO A 32 13.78 0.17 -5.87
CA PRO A 32 15.18 0.52 -5.93
C PRO A 32 15.76 0.02 -7.26
N LYS A 33 16.61 0.83 -7.88
CA LYS A 33 17.41 0.39 -9.04
C LYS A 33 18.52 -0.56 -8.63
N GLU A 34 18.84 -0.61 -7.34
CA GLU A 34 19.94 -1.39 -6.77
C GLU A 34 19.53 -1.93 -5.40
N ILE A 35 19.61 -3.25 -5.20
CA ILE A 35 19.43 -3.86 -3.88
C ILE A 35 20.80 -4.27 -3.35
N PRO A 36 21.27 -3.65 -2.24
CA PRO A 36 22.45 -4.13 -1.55
C PRO A 36 22.11 -5.45 -0.84
N LEU A 37 22.92 -6.47 -1.08
CA LEU A 37 22.85 -7.75 -0.40
C LEU A 37 23.73 -7.75 0.85
N LYS A 38 23.45 -8.67 1.79
CA LYS A 38 24.19 -8.81 3.05
C LYS A 38 25.66 -9.20 2.86
N ASP A 39 26.01 -9.76 1.70
CA ASP A 39 27.38 -10.12 1.32
C ASP A 39 28.18 -8.96 0.71
N GLY A 40 27.59 -7.76 0.62
CA GLY A 40 28.21 -6.57 0.04
C GLY A 40 28.08 -6.47 -1.48
N SER A 41 27.45 -7.45 -2.14
CA SER A 41 27.15 -7.36 -3.57
C SER A 41 25.89 -6.50 -3.82
N VAL A 42 25.80 -5.91 -5.02
CA VAL A 42 24.67 -5.05 -5.42
C VAL A 42 23.97 -5.67 -6.63
N ILE A 43 22.70 -6.02 -6.47
CA ILE A 43 21.86 -6.44 -7.60
C ILE A 43 21.34 -5.18 -8.28
N LYS A 44 21.78 -4.92 -9.51
CA LYS A 44 21.15 -3.92 -10.37
C LYS A 44 19.83 -4.46 -10.91
N ILE A 45 18.76 -3.72 -10.67
CA ILE A 45 17.43 -4.00 -11.20
C ILE A 45 17.22 -3.12 -12.41
N ASP A 46 17.12 -3.74 -13.58
CA ASP A 46 16.63 -3.08 -14.77
C ASP A 46 15.11 -3.17 -14.81
N LEU A 47 14.45 -2.08 -14.43
CA LEU A 47 12.99 -1.95 -14.43
C LEU A 47 12.41 -1.88 -15.85
N SER A 48 13.26 -1.71 -16.87
CA SER A 48 12.91 -1.81 -18.29
C SER A 48 12.92 -3.27 -18.77
N ASN A 49 13.57 -4.17 -18.02
CA ASN A 49 13.61 -5.58 -18.32
C ASN A 49 12.34 -6.28 -17.83
N ALA A 50 11.54 -6.79 -18.77
CA ALA A 50 10.27 -7.44 -18.47
C ALA A 50 10.40 -8.67 -17.56
N GLU A 51 11.50 -9.42 -17.62
CA GLU A 51 11.70 -10.60 -16.78
C GLU A 51 12.01 -10.22 -15.32
N GLN A 52 12.77 -9.14 -15.12
CA GLN A 52 13.03 -8.63 -13.77
C GLN A 52 11.79 -7.99 -13.18
N LEU A 53 11.04 -7.22 -13.98
CA LEU A 53 9.79 -6.60 -13.54
C LEU A 53 8.74 -7.65 -13.12
N LYS A 54 8.67 -8.79 -13.83
CA LYS A 54 7.79 -9.91 -13.47
C LYS A 54 8.03 -10.44 -12.05
N LYS A 55 9.24 -10.35 -11.50
CA LYS A 55 9.55 -10.80 -10.13
C LYS A 55 8.82 -9.98 -9.06
N PHE A 56 8.46 -8.74 -9.35
CA PHE A 56 7.71 -7.87 -8.44
C PHE A 56 6.19 -8.00 -8.60
N GLN A 57 5.72 -8.65 -9.68
CA GLN A 57 4.30 -8.71 -9.98
C GLN A 57 3.56 -9.60 -8.98
N ILE A 58 2.44 -9.07 -8.49
CA ILE A 58 1.45 -9.82 -7.72
C ILE A 58 0.11 -9.81 -8.47
N PRO A 59 -0.76 -10.79 -8.23
CA PRO A 59 -2.12 -10.81 -8.79
C PRO A 59 -2.87 -9.51 -8.51
N ARG A 60 -3.69 -9.09 -9.48
CA ARG A 60 -4.47 -7.83 -9.41
C ARG A 60 -5.38 -7.76 -8.19
N GLU A 61 -6.00 -8.88 -7.82
CA GLU A 61 -6.86 -8.95 -6.64
C GLU A 61 -6.08 -8.70 -5.34
N ASP A 62 -4.84 -9.16 -5.27
CA ASP A 62 -3.96 -8.90 -4.13
C ASP A 62 -3.54 -7.42 -4.10
N MET A 63 -3.27 -6.79 -5.25
CA MET A 63 -3.04 -5.34 -5.33
C MET A 63 -4.24 -4.55 -4.81
N ARG A 64 -5.46 -4.85 -5.29
CA ARG A 64 -6.69 -4.17 -4.85
C ARG A 64 -6.90 -4.26 -3.35
N ARG A 65 -6.62 -5.43 -2.77
CA ARG A 65 -6.74 -5.67 -1.33
C ARG A 65 -5.73 -4.84 -0.54
N VAL A 66 -4.47 -4.82 -0.96
CA VAL A 66 -3.42 -3.99 -0.34
C VAL A 66 -3.80 -2.51 -0.41
N ILE A 67 -4.19 -2.04 -1.60
CA ILE A 67 -4.62 -0.65 -1.83
C ILE A 67 -5.80 -0.29 -0.92
N ARG A 68 -6.80 -1.16 -0.75
CA ARG A 68 -7.94 -0.89 0.16
C ARG A 68 -7.49 -0.69 1.62
N ILE A 69 -6.56 -1.50 2.10
CA ILE A 69 -6.02 -1.33 3.47
C ILE A 69 -5.25 -0.01 3.56
N ALA A 70 -4.46 0.31 2.55
CA ALA A 70 -3.68 1.54 2.49
C ALA A 70 -4.54 2.81 2.40
N TYR A 71 -5.65 2.77 1.65
CA TYR A 71 -6.65 3.86 1.61
C TYR A 71 -7.22 4.16 3.00
N ASN A 72 -7.53 3.13 3.78
CA ASN A 72 -8.01 3.33 5.14
C ASN A 72 -6.91 3.85 6.06
N GLY A 73 -5.67 3.39 5.90
CA GLY A 73 -4.51 3.96 6.58
C GLY A 73 -4.30 5.44 6.23
N ALA A 74 -4.45 5.81 4.96
CA ALA A 74 -4.37 7.20 4.52
C ALA A 74 -5.49 8.05 5.12
N ASN A 75 -6.73 7.55 5.15
CA ASN A 75 -7.84 8.25 5.82
C ASN A 75 -7.57 8.44 7.31
N ALA A 76 -6.94 7.46 7.97
CA ALA A 76 -6.53 7.59 9.37
C ALA A 76 -5.50 8.71 9.54
N GLU A 77 -4.46 8.75 8.71
CA GLU A 77 -3.46 9.81 8.71
C GLU A 77 -4.07 11.20 8.41
N ILE A 78 -4.97 11.30 7.44
CA ILE A 78 -5.71 12.54 7.12
C ILE A 78 -6.53 13.04 8.32
N CYS A 79 -6.97 12.13 9.19
CA CYS A 79 -7.72 12.40 10.41
C CYS A 79 -6.84 12.37 11.67
N ASP A 80 -5.54 12.66 11.55
CA ASP A 80 -4.57 12.76 12.64
C ASP A 80 -4.40 11.47 13.47
N ARG A 81 -4.67 10.31 12.86
CA ARG A 81 -4.52 8.97 13.44
C ARG A 81 -3.38 8.19 12.78
N GLU A 82 -2.18 8.76 12.80
CA GLU A 82 -0.98 8.11 12.26
C GLU A 82 -0.62 6.81 12.99
N ASP A 83 -0.95 6.71 14.28
CA ASP A 83 -0.83 5.49 15.07
C ASP A 83 -1.57 4.32 14.40
N LEU A 84 -2.78 4.61 13.90
CA LEU A 84 -3.62 3.64 13.24
C LEU A 84 -3.11 3.32 11.84
N GLN A 85 -2.58 4.30 11.10
CA GLN A 85 -1.91 4.10 9.82
C GLN A 85 -0.70 3.15 9.98
N ARG A 86 0.17 3.38 10.97
CA ARG A 86 1.32 2.51 11.27
C ARG A 86 0.88 1.11 11.68
N THR A 87 -0.14 1.01 12.55
CA THR A 87 -0.73 -0.27 12.95
C THR A 87 -1.29 -1.04 11.74
N ALA A 88 -1.98 -0.36 10.83
CA ALA A 88 -2.52 -0.94 9.61
C ALA A 88 -1.42 -1.48 8.69
N TYR A 89 -0.34 -0.71 8.52
CA TYR A 89 0.81 -1.11 7.72
C TYR A 89 1.48 -2.37 8.31
N LYS A 90 1.79 -2.36 9.61
CA LYS A 90 2.38 -3.50 10.31
C LYS A 90 1.50 -4.75 10.19
N TRP A 91 0.21 -4.61 10.49
CA TRP A 91 -0.74 -5.71 10.35
C TRP A 91 -0.78 -6.25 8.92
N MET A 92 -0.82 -5.38 7.91
CA MET A 92 -0.79 -5.79 6.50
C MET A 92 0.48 -6.59 6.18
N LYS A 93 1.66 -6.08 6.55
CA LYS A 93 2.95 -6.76 6.34
C LYS A 93 2.95 -8.14 6.99
N ASP A 94 2.51 -8.24 8.24
CA ASP A 94 2.44 -9.51 8.98
C ASP A 94 1.48 -10.51 8.35
N GLN A 95 0.36 -10.05 7.78
CA GLN A 95 -0.58 -10.92 7.07
C GLN A 95 -0.01 -11.43 5.75
N GLU A 96 0.72 -10.59 5.01
CA GLU A 96 1.36 -11.02 3.77
C GLU A 96 2.50 -12.01 4.01
N LEU A 97 3.33 -11.76 5.04
CA LEU A 97 4.37 -12.69 5.47
C LEU A 97 3.77 -14.04 5.88
N ALA A 98 2.67 -14.03 6.64
CA ALA A 98 2.00 -15.25 7.09
C ALA A 98 1.45 -16.12 5.95
N LYS A 99 1.19 -15.56 4.76
CA LYS A 99 0.71 -16.32 3.60
C LYS A 99 1.77 -17.23 2.99
N LYS A 100 3.07 -16.98 3.23
CA LYS A 100 4.20 -17.76 2.72
C LYS A 100 4.18 -18.06 1.20
N LYS A 101 3.45 -17.24 0.42
CA LYS A 101 3.28 -17.41 -1.04
C LYS A 101 4.03 -16.36 -1.86
N TRP A 102 4.63 -15.38 -1.18
CA TRP A 102 5.28 -14.24 -1.80
C TRP A 102 6.79 -14.39 -1.75
N SER A 103 7.46 -14.02 -2.83
CA SER A 103 8.91 -13.80 -2.81
C SER A 103 9.26 -12.53 -2.03
N ASN A 104 10.55 -12.34 -1.74
CA ASN A 104 11.03 -11.13 -1.08
C ASN A 104 10.76 -9.88 -1.93
N GLU A 105 10.93 -9.98 -3.25
CA GLU A 105 10.62 -8.93 -4.22
C GLU A 105 9.13 -8.57 -4.22
N GLN A 106 8.25 -9.57 -4.16
CA GLN A 106 6.80 -9.36 -4.08
C GLN A 106 6.37 -8.74 -2.75
N LEU A 107 6.96 -9.16 -1.63
CA LEU A 107 6.72 -8.56 -0.31
C LEU A 107 7.18 -7.09 -0.26
N PHE A 108 8.32 -6.81 -0.90
CA PHE A 108 8.82 -5.45 -1.07
C PHE A 108 7.86 -4.62 -1.92
N PHE A 109 7.42 -5.14 -3.06
CA PHE A 109 6.44 -4.48 -3.93
C PHE A 109 5.12 -4.19 -3.19
N ILE A 110 4.59 -5.15 -2.44
CA ILE A 110 3.37 -4.97 -1.63
C ILE A 110 3.55 -3.82 -0.63
N SER A 111 4.70 -3.77 0.04
CA SER A 111 5.02 -2.70 0.98
C SER A 111 5.06 -1.34 0.28
N ARG A 112 5.72 -1.24 -0.87
CA ARG A 112 5.76 0.00 -1.68
C ARG A 112 4.41 0.40 -2.24
N LEU A 113 3.56 -0.56 -2.60
CA LEU A 113 2.20 -0.30 -3.08
C LEU A 113 1.32 0.32 -1.99
N TYR A 114 1.44 -0.16 -0.75
CA TYR A 114 0.79 0.48 0.38
C TYR A 114 1.25 1.94 0.53
N ILE A 115 2.57 2.16 0.56
CA ILE A 115 3.16 3.49 0.74
C ILE A 115 2.74 4.45 -0.38
N ALA A 116 2.83 4.02 -1.64
CA ALA A 116 2.38 4.79 -2.80
C ALA A 116 0.92 5.22 -2.67
N THR A 117 0.07 4.33 -2.17
CA THR A 117 -1.36 4.63 -1.97
C THR A 117 -1.53 5.72 -0.90
N VAL A 118 -0.79 5.64 0.21
CA VAL A 118 -0.83 6.65 1.27
C VAL A 118 -0.30 8.00 0.78
N MET A 119 0.83 8.02 0.08
CA MET A 119 1.40 9.23 -0.55
C MET A 119 0.39 9.89 -1.48
N TRP A 120 -0.22 9.10 -2.36
CA TRP A 120 -1.19 9.61 -3.33
C TRP A 120 -2.47 10.16 -2.68
N GLN A 121 -2.97 9.51 -1.62
CA GLN A 121 -4.19 9.94 -0.92
C GLN A 121 -3.96 11.14 0.01
N THR A 122 -2.84 11.18 0.72
CA THR A 122 -2.49 12.28 1.64
C THR A 122 -1.92 13.48 0.90
N GLY A 123 -1.41 13.27 -0.32
CA GLY A 123 -0.61 14.24 -1.03
C GLY A 123 0.76 14.46 -0.39
N LYS A 124 1.23 13.64 0.56
CA LYS A 124 2.56 13.80 1.15
C LYS A 124 3.62 13.08 0.32
N ALA A 125 4.79 13.71 0.17
CA ALA A 125 5.96 13.11 -0.48
C ALA A 125 6.71 12.11 0.41
N GLN A 126 6.41 12.09 1.71
CA GLN A 126 7.02 11.23 2.71
C GLN A 126 5.92 10.54 3.52
N VAL A 127 6.10 9.26 3.78
CA VAL A 127 5.22 8.47 4.64
C VAL A 127 6.05 7.80 5.71
N THR A 128 5.71 8.08 6.97
CA THR A 128 6.41 7.51 8.14
C THR A 128 5.80 6.16 8.49
N VAL A 129 6.32 5.09 7.88
CA VAL A 129 6.09 3.72 8.31
C VAL A 129 7.37 3.12 8.85
N GLU A 130 7.25 2.24 9.85
CA GLU A 130 8.38 1.50 10.40
C GLU A 130 8.87 0.46 9.37
N GLU A 131 9.83 0.83 8.53
CA GLU A 131 10.68 -0.15 7.85
C GLU A 131 11.66 -0.79 8.85
N GLU A 132 12.31 -1.90 8.49
CA GLU A 132 13.25 -2.63 9.37
C GLU A 132 14.42 -1.77 9.88
N ASP A 133 14.67 -0.59 9.29
CA ASP A 133 15.72 0.36 9.68
C ASP A 133 15.19 1.61 10.43
N GLY A 134 13.87 1.69 10.72
CA GLY A 134 13.27 2.80 11.47
C GLY A 134 13.23 4.17 10.75
N LYS A 135 13.65 4.24 9.48
CA LYS A 135 13.67 5.48 8.68
C LYS A 135 12.38 5.69 7.89
N PRO A 136 11.90 6.94 7.75
CA PRO A 136 10.74 7.25 6.92
C PRO A 136 11.03 6.97 5.44
N VAL A 137 9.99 6.57 4.71
CA VAL A 137 10.11 6.26 3.29
C VAL A 137 9.91 7.54 2.48
N ASN A 138 10.96 7.94 1.77
CA ASN A 138 10.95 9.12 0.92
C ASN A 138 10.68 8.69 -0.53
N ALA A 139 9.73 9.35 -1.21
CA ALA A 139 9.77 9.36 -2.67
C ALA A 139 11.06 10.07 -3.11
N ALA A 140 11.81 9.50 -4.05
CA ALA A 140 13.03 10.12 -4.55
C ALA A 140 12.70 11.44 -5.28
N GLY A 141 13.02 12.57 -4.65
CA GLY A 141 12.84 13.92 -5.21
C GLY A 141 12.16 14.87 -4.23
N GLY A 142 12.92 15.80 -3.66
CA GLY A 142 12.45 16.72 -2.64
C GLY A 142 11.39 17.71 -3.14
N SER A 143 10.22 17.72 -2.49
CA SER A 143 9.56 18.91 -1.92
C SER A 143 8.26 18.48 -1.22
N THR A 144 7.87 19.26 -0.22
CA THR A 144 6.64 19.14 0.58
C THR A 144 5.39 19.26 -0.29
N ALA A 145 4.48 18.30 -0.14
CA ALA A 145 3.16 18.17 -0.78
C ALA A 145 3.15 17.96 -2.32
N ILE A 146 2.58 16.83 -2.76
CA ILE A 146 2.26 16.46 -4.14
C ILE A 146 0.95 17.12 -4.60
N ASN A 147 0.10 17.58 -3.67
CA ASN A 147 -1.16 18.28 -3.95
C ASN A 147 -1.12 19.72 -3.42
N ALA A 148 -1.78 20.63 -4.14
CA ALA A 148 -1.85 22.06 -3.81
C ALA A 148 -2.62 22.36 -2.51
N GLU A 149 -3.55 21.48 -2.11
CA GLU A 149 -4.30 21.57 -0.87
C GLU A 149 -4.27 20.23 -0.12
N PRO A 150 -3.96 20.22 1.19
CA PRO A 150 -3.99 19.00 1.98
C PRO A 150 -5.44 18.49 2.10
N PRO A 151 -5.67 17.17 1.97
CA PRO A 151 -7.00 16.61 2.13
C PRO A 151 -7.54 16.87 3.55
N VAL A 152 -8.82 17.22 3.64
CA VAL A 152 -9.49 17.50 4.92
C VAL A 152 -10.15 16.23 5.46
N CYS A 153 -10.05 16.02 6.78
CA CYS A 153 -10.80 14.98 7.48
C CYS A 153 -12.29 15.35 7.57
N THR A 154 -13.10 14.80 6.64
CA THR A 154 -14.56 14.91 6.66
C THR A 154 -15.19 13.90 7.63
N ASP A 155 -16.45 14.12 8.02
CA ASP A 155 -17.18 13.17 8.89
C ASP A 155 -17.28 11.77 8.29
N SER A 156 -17.41 11.69 6.96
CA SER A 156 -17.39 10.42 6.22
C SER A 156 -16.04 9.70 6.38
N LYS A 157 -14.91 10.43 6.28
CA LYS A 157 -13.58 9.87 6.53
C LYS A 157 -13.44 9.43 7.99
N ARG A 158 -13.88 10.25 8.95
CA ARG A 158 -13.82 9.92 10.39
C ARG A 158 -14.59 8.63 10.71
N ALA A 159 -15.81 8.50 10.20
CA ALA A 159 -16.60 7.28 10.35
C ALA A 159 -15.93 6.05 9.68
N SER A 160 -15.24 6.25 8.56
CA SER A 160 -14.45 5.18 7.92
C SER A 160 -13.26 4.76 8.79
N VAL A 161 -12.59 5.72 9.44
CA VAL A 161 -11.45 5.47 10.34
C VAL A 161 -11.90 4.68 11.57
N GLU A 162 -13.02 5.03 12.19
CA GLU A 162 -13.58 4.31 13.34
C GLU A 162 -13.93 2.85 13.00
N LYS A 163 -14.60 2.63 11.85
CA LYS A 163 -14.91 1.28 11.37
C LYS A 163 -13.63 0.48 11.08
N PHE A 164 -12.62 1.13 10.51
CA PHE A 164 -11.36 0.50 10.20
C PHE A 164 -10.56 0.14 11.47
N GLU A 165 -10.58 1.01 12.48
CA GLU A 165 -9.97 0.73 13.78
C GLU A 165 -10.62 -0.48 14.45
N ALA A 166 -11.95 -0.53 14.47
CA ALA A 166 -12.67 -1.69 15.00
C ALA A 166 -12.33 -2.97 14.24
N PHE A 167 -12.24 -2.90 12.91
CA PHE A 167 -11.80 -4.01 12.06
C PHE A 167 -10.39 -4.49 12.44
N LEU A 168 -9.41 -3.58 12.53
CA LEU A 168 -8.03 -3.94 12.86
C LEU A 168 -7.91 -4.56 14.25
N LYS A 169 -8.56 -3.97 15.26
CA LYS A 169 -8.63 -4.52 16.62
C LYS A 169 -9.19 -5.95 16.62
N ALA A 170 -10.26 -6.19 15.87
CA ALA A 170 -10.84 -7.52 15.75
C ALA A 170 -9.90 -8.53 15.05
N GLN A 171 -9.18 -8.11 14.01
CA GLN A 171 -8.22 -8.98 13.31
C GLN A 171 -7.00 -9.30 14.16
N ILE A 172 -6.46 -8.32 14.90
CA ILE A 172 -5.30 -8.50 15.78
C ILE A 172 -5.67 -9.44 16.93
N LYS A 173 -6.84 -9.26 17.56
CA LYS A 173 -7.32 -10.13 18.65
C LYS A 173 -7.46 -11.59 18.22
N LYS A 174 -7.89 -11.86 16.98
CA LYS A 174 -8.00 -13.24 16.47
C LYS A 174 -6.66 -13.96 16.31
N LYS A 175 -5.55 -13.22 16.30
CA LYS A 175 -4.20 -13.74 16.09
C LYS A 175 -3.39 -13.84 17.40
N SER A 176 -3.91 -13.28 18.51
CA SER A 176 -3.35 -13.36 19.86
C SER A 176 -3.96 -14.53 20.61
#